data_AF-A0A367LVC2-F1
#
_entry.id   AF-A0A367LVC2-F1
#
_cell.length_a   1.000
_cell.length_b   1.000
_cell.length_c   1.000
_cell.angle_alpha   90.00
_cell.angle_beta   90.00
_cell.angle_gamma   90.00
#
_symmetry.space_group_name_H-M   'P 1'
#
loop_
_entity.id
_entity.type
_entity.pdbx_description
1 polymer ?
#
loop_
_entity_poly.entity_id
_entity_poly.type
_entity_poly.pdbx_seq_one_letter_code
_entity_poly.pdbx_strand_id
1 'polypeptide(L)' 'MNERNGEAKRLALLEAVNLALHRAMAEDETVVVLGEDVGVNGGGFRATLGLRER' A
#
# COMPACT_ATOMS: atom_id res chain seq x y z
N MET A 1 -10.21 22.19 20.87
CA MET A 1 -11.20 21.14 20.56
C MET A 1 -10.42 19.88 20.25
N ASN A 2 -10.70 18.78 20.95
CA ASN A 2 -9.85 17.60 21.12
C ASN A 2 -9.34 16.98 19.80
N GLU A 3 -8.02 17.04 19.62
CA GLU A 3 -7.28 16.11 18.78
C GLU A 3 -7.30 14.75 19.48
N ARG A 4 -8.02 13.77 18.92
CA ARG A 4 -7.93 12.38 19.38
C ARG A 4 -6.59 11.80 18.92
N ASN A 5 -5.61 11.91 19.81
CA ASN A 5 -4.34 11.20 19.76
C ASN A 5 -4.60 9.68 19.84
N GLY A 6 -4.34 8.92 18.76
CA GLY A 6 -4.13 7.47 18.83
C GLY A 6 -5.19 6.51 18.25
N GLU A 7 -6.19 6.93 17.47
CA GLU A 7 -7.10 5.95 16.83
C GLU A 7 -6.46 5.36 15.57
N ALA A 8 -5.96 4.12 15.68
CA ALA A 8 -5.49 3.38 14.52
C ALA A 8 -6.64 3.21 13.52
N LYS A 9 -6.46 3.73 12.30
CA LYS A 9 -7.45 3.57 11.22
C LYS A 9 -7.71 2.09 11.01
N ARG A 10 -8.97 1.65 11.17
CA ARG A 10 -9.37 0.29 10.80
C ARG A 10 -9.24 0.14 9.29
N LEU A 11 -8.42 -0.80 8.86
CA LEU A 11 -8.17 -1.13 7.47
C LEU A 11 -8.61 -2.57 7.22
N ALA A 12 -9.18 -2.83 6.05
CA ALA A 12 -9.22 -4.20 5.54
C ALA A 12 -7.79 -4.71 5.35
N LEU A 13 -7.57 -6.02 5.48
CA LEU A 13 -6.24 -6.62 5.33
C LEU A 13 -5.58 -6.20 4.02
N LEU A 14 -6.34 -6.16 2.94
CA LEU A 14 -5.88 -5.74 1.63
C LEU A 14 -5.36 -4.29 1.62
N GLU A 15 -6.09 -3.37 2.25
CA GLU A 15 -5.69 -1.97 2.36
C GLU A 15 -4.46 -1.81 3.24
N ALA A 16 -4.33 -2.62 4.30
CA ALA A 16 -3.16 -2.63 5.16
C ALA A 16 -1.91 -3.11 4.41
N VAL A 17 -2.04 -4.15 3.58
CA VAL A 17 -0.95 -4.64 2.72
C VAL A 17 -0.55 -3.57 1.69
N ASN A 18 -1.51 -2.98 0.99
CA ASN A 18 -1.23 -1.92 0.01
C ASN A 18 -0.54 -0.71 0.66
N LEU A 19 -1.02 -0.28 1.83
CA LEU A 19 -0.41 0.79 2.61
C LEU A 19 1.02 0.47 3.05
N ALA A 20 1.28 -0.78 3.47
CA ALA A 20 2.62 -1.22 3.85
C ALA A 20 3.58 -1.19 2.65
N LEU A 21 3.14 -1.65 1.48
CA LEU A 21 3.94 -1.62 0.25
C LEU A 21 4.26 -0.18 -0.19
N HIS A 22 3.27 0.71 -0.14
CA HIS A 22 3.48 2.13 -0.43
C HIS A 22 4.50 2.79 0.51
N ARG A 23 4.48 2.44 1.80
CA ARG A 23 5.47 2.95 2.77
C ARG A 23 6.86 2.40 2.48
N ALA A 24 6.99 1.09 2.28
CA ALA A 24 8.28 0.47 2.00
C ALA A 24 8.95 1.08 0.75
N MET A 25 8.20 1.26 -0.34
CA MET A 25 8.72 1.88 -1.57
C MET A 25 9.00 3.38 -1.44
N ALA A 26 8.37 4.08 -0.48
CA ALA A 26 8.62 5.50 -0.22
C ALA A 26 9.81 5.71 0.72
N GLU A 27 10.08 4.77 1.62
CA GLU A 27 11.20 4.81 2.57
C GLU A 27 12.53 4.37 1.94
N ASP A 28 12.47 3.46 0.95
CA ASP A 28 13.65 2.92 0.26
C ASP A 28 13.36 2.76 -1.24
N GLU A 29 14.04 3.59 -2.06
CA GLU A 29 13.92 3.61 -3.53
C GLU A 29 14.42 2.31 -4.19
N THR A 30 15.13 1.44 -3.47
CA THR A 30 15.63 0.16 -4.01
C THR A 30 14.59 -0.96 -3.94
N VAL A 31 13.46 -0.74 -3.25
CA VAL A 31 12.38 -1.73 -3.13
C VAL A 31 11.65 -1.90 -4.45
N VAL A 32 11.54 -3.15 -4.90
CA VAL A 32 10.81 -3.53 -6.10
C VAL A 32 9.72 -4.55 -5.79
N VAL A 33 8.56 -4.42 -6.45
CA VAL A 33 7.46 -5.38 -6.38
C VAL A 33 7.24 -5.98 -7.77
N LEU A 34 7.32 -7.30 -7.87
CA LEU A 34 7.22 -8.05 -9.12
C LEU A 34 6.41 -9.33 -8.92
N GLY A 35 5.65 -9.70 -9.95
CA GLY A 35 4.78 -10.87 -9.98
C GLY A 35 3.77 -10.80 -11.12
N GLU A 36 2.99 -11.86 -11.30
CA GLU A 36 1.88 -11.88 -12.25
C GLU A 36 0.81 -10.85 -11.86
N ASP A 37 0.29 -10.11 -12.85
CA ASP A 37 -0.71 -9.04 -12.70
C ASP A 37 -0.35 -7.87 -11.77
N VAL A 38 0.90 -7.78 -11.29
CA VAL A 38 1.39 -6.62 -10.53
C VAL A 38 1.48 -5.37 -11.43
N GLY A 39 1.23 -4.19 -10.86
CA GLY A 39 1.36 -2.91 -11.56
C GLY A 39 0.00 -2.33 -11.94
N VAL A 40 -0.27 -2.15 -13.25
CA VAL A 40 -1.49 -1.47 -13.74
C VAL A 40 -2.76 -2.12 -13.23
N ASN A 41 -2.81 -3.45 -13.26
CA ASN A 41 -3.99 -4.21 -12.81
C ASN A 41 -4.12 -4.22 -11.29
N GLY A 42 -3.02 -3.96 -10.55
CA GLY A 42 -2.96 -4.03 -9.10
C GLY A 42 -2.94 -5.45 -8.51
N GLY A 43 -2.86 -6.49 -9.35
CA GLY A 43 -2.96 -7.90 -8.98
C GLY A 43 -4.41 -8.39 -8.85
N GLY A 44 -4.62 -9.70 -8.84
CA GLY A 44 -5.96 -10.31 -8.76
C GLY A 44 -6.80 -9.89 -7.54
N PHE A 45 -6.13 -9.51 -6.45
CA PHE A 45 -6.78 -8.97 -5.24
C PHE A 45 -6.66 -7.46 -5.10
N ARG A 46 -5.99 -6.75 -6.03
CA ARG A 46 -5.74 -5.29 -5.99
C ARG A 46 -4.81 -4.82 -4.86
N ALA A 47 -3.94 -5.68 -4.35
CA ALA A 47 -2.98 -5.35 -3.29
C ALA A 47 -1.89 -4.35 -3.74
N THR A 48 -1.61 -4.29 -5.04
CA THR A 48 -0.54 -3.47 -5.63
C THR A 48 -1.08 -2.29 -6.45
N LEU A 49 -2.39 -2.03 -6.38
CA LEU A 49 -3.03 -0.93 -7.10
C LEU A 49 -2.39 0.41 -6.71
N GLY A 50 -2.09 1.26 -7.71
CA GLY A 50 -1.51 2.59 -7.52
C GLY A 50 -0.01 2.62 -7.22
N LEU A 51 0.67 1.47 -7.05
CA LEU A 51 2.12 1.45 -6.77
C LEU A 51 2.97 1.97 -7.95
N ARG A 52 2.50 1.82 -9.20
CA ARG A 52 3.24 2.22 -10.42
C ARG A 52 2.97 3.65 -10.90
N GLU A 53 1.95 4.31 -10.36
CA GLU A 53 1.49 5.64 -10.84
C GLU A 53 2.24 6.80 -10.17
N ARG A 54 3.13 6.49 -9.24
CA ARG A 54 4.08 7.41 -8.62
C ARG A 54 5.37 7.42 -9.41
#